data_AF-A0A6P8QF88-F1
#
_entry.id   AF-A0A6P8QF88-F1
#
_cell.length_a   1.000
_cell.length_b   1.000
_cell.length_c   1.000
_cell.angle_alpha   90.00
_cell.angle_beta   90.00
_cell.angle_gamma   90.00
#
_symmetry.space_group_name_H-M   'P 1'
#
loop_
_entity.id
_entity.type
_entity.pdbx_description
1 polymer ?
#
loop_
_entity_poly.entity_id
_entity_poly.type
_entity_poly.pdbx_seq_one_letter_code
_entity_poly.pdbx_strand_id
1 'polypeptide(L)'
;MLSPLRSVYNAQIQAFATSPGKIHPEGLPCILDTCDSGEDAAFIRGDKFIHDRDLAWLNQADVVVAEVTQPSLGVGYELGHAVAMKKTVLCLFCSTSGRVLSAMVRGAENGDHFLVRDYQEEEEIEKILEEYFTSHFPTVLHHSQVSASV
;
A
#
# COMPACT_ATOMS: atom_id res chain seq x y z
N MET A 1 -20.07 -5.05 10.02
CA MET A 1 -18.82 -5.84 10.06
C MET A 1 -17.79 -4.99 9.32
N LEU A 2 -17.20 -4.03 10.03
CA LEU A 2 -16.33 -2.99 9.49
C LEU A 2 -14.99 -3.64 9.13
N SER A 3 -14.82 -3.93 7.85
CA SER A 3 -13.70 -4.66 7.26
C SER A 3 -12.37 -3.92 7.46
N PRO A 4 -11.23 -4.63 7.54
CA PRO A 4 -9.91 -4.20 8.06
C PRO A 4 -9.23 -2.94 7.47
N LEU A 5 -9.92 -2.16 6.64
CA LEU A 5 -9.41 -0.98 5.94
C LEU A 5 -9.31 0.27 6.84
N ARG A 6 -10.14 0.38 7.89
CA ARG A 6 -10.19 1.57 8.75
C ARG A 6 -8.99 1.79 9.68
N SER A 7 -8.12 0.79 9.89
CA SER A 7 -7.07 0.86 10.91
C SER A 7 -5.68 1.22 10.36
N VAL A 8 -5.54 1.50 9.06
CA VAL A 8 -4.20 1.47 8.41
C VAL A 8 -3.66 2.83 7.94
N TYR A 9 -4.37 3.93 8.14
CA TYR A 9 -3.98 5.24 7.62
C TYR A 9 -3.09 6.03 8.58
N ASN A 10 -1.86 5.58 8.78
CA ASN A 10 -0.77 6.41 9.28
C ASN A 10 0.51 6.09 8.50
N ALA A 11 0.86 6.88 7.49
CA ALA A 11 2.16 6.94 6.81
C ALA A 11 2.78 5.61 6.32
N GLN A 12 1.97 4.61 5.99
CA GLN A 12 2.45 3.24 5.74
C GLN A 12 2.33 2.84 4.27
N ILE A 13 3.43 2.30 3.72
CA ILE A 13 3.34 1.43 2.54
C ILE A 13 2.56 0.20 2.94
N GLN A 14 1.47 -0.08 2.23
CA GLN A 14 0.80 -1.36 2.25
C GLN A 14 1.17 -2.15 1.00
N ALA A 15 1.93 -3.23 1.20
CA ALA A 15 2.19 -4.21 0.15
C ALA A 15 1.01 -5.18 0.07
N PHE A 16 0.40 -5.32 -1.11
CA PHE A 16 -0.69 -6.26 -1.36
C PHE A 16 -0.20 -7.37 -2.31
N ALA A 17 -0.30 -8.62 -1.84
CA ALA A 17 -0.20 -9.80 -2.70
C ALA A 17 -1.62 -10.27 -3.04
N THR A 18 -1.93 -10.35 -4.33
CA THR A 18 -3.22 -10.87 -4.83
C THR A 18 -2.98 -12.28 -5.36
N SER A 19 -3.13 -13.28 -4.49
CA SER A 19 -3.44 -14.63 -4.99
C SER A 19 -4.81 -14.57 -5.71
N PRO A 20 -5.06 -15.37 -6.76
CA PRO A 20 -6.36 -15.38 -7.42
C PRO A 20 -7.48 -15.59 -6.38
N GLY A 21 -8.25 -14.53 -6.14
CA GLY A 21 -9.40 -14.51 -5.23
C GLY A 21 -9.15 -14.20 -3.75
N LYS A 22 -7.95 -13.76 -3.32
CA LYS A 22 -7.76 -13.29 -1.94
C LYS A 22 -6.83 -12.08 -1.86
N ILE A 23 -7.38 -10.94 -1.44
CA ILE A 23 -6.60 -9.89 -0.76
C ILE A 23 -6.22 -10.47 0.60
N HIS A 24 -4.93 -10.74 0.82
CA HIS A 24 -4.44 -11.13 2.13
C HIS A 24 -3.92 -9.88 2.84
N PRO A 25 -4.67 -9.27 3.77
CA PRO A 25 -4.11 -8.29 4.70
C PRO A 25 -3.23 -8.96 5.79
N GLU A 26 -2.96 -10.26 5.66
CA GLU A 26 -2.32 -11.11 6.66
C GLU A 26 -0.81 -10.86 6.69
N GLY A 27 -0.43 -9.79 7.38
CA GLY A 27 0.96 -9.39 7.59
C GLY A 27 1.08 -7.89 7.75
N LEU A 28 0.23 -7.29 8.60
CA LEU A 28 0.34 -5.87 8.98
C LEU A 28 1.80 -5.58 9.35
N PRO A 29 2.51 -4.71 8.61
CA PRO A 29 3.78 -4.24 9.06
C PRO A 29 3.53 -3.25 10.20
N CYS A 30 4.06 -3.54 11.38
CA CYS A 30 4.48 -2.46 12.25
C CYS A 30 5.61 -1.71 11.53
N ILE A 31 5.27 -0.82 10.59
CA ILE A 31 6.18 0.24 10.14
C ILE A 31 6.12 1.29 11.23
N LEU A 32 6.81 0.98 12.33
CA LEU A 32 7.20 1.98 13.29
C LEU A 32 8.58 2.44 12.86
N ASP A 33 8.64 3.63 12.26
CA ASP A 33 9.84 4.48 12.22
C ASP A 33 10.24 4.96 13.64
N THR A 34 9.88 4.24 14.69
CA THR A 34 10.15 4.64 16.07
C THR A 34 11.37 3.89 16.60
N CYS A 35 12.50 4.60 16.62
CA CYS A 35 13.33 4.62 17.82
C CYS A 35 12.50 5.20 18.99
N ASP A 36 11.47 4.49 19.46
CA ASP A 36 10.84 4.82 20.74
C ASP A 36 10.40 3.54 21.45
N SER A 37 11.27 3.11 22.34
CA SER A 37 10.98 2.52 23.64
C SER A 37 9.71 1.64 23.76
N GLY A 38 9.79 0.37 23.34
CA GLY A 38 9.03 -0.72 23.96
C GLY A 38 8.36 -1.74 23.04
N GLU A 39 8.58 -3.02 23.37
CA GLU A 39 7.87 -4.24 22.92
C GLU A 39 8.40 -4.97 21.65
N ASP A 40 9.51 -5.70 21.87
CA ASP A 40 9.60 -7.17 21.80
C ASP A 40 9.35 -7.93 20.47
N ALA A 41 10.29 -7.77 19.53
CA ALA A 41 10.93 -8.86 18.73
C ALA A 41 11.84 -8.29 17.64
N ALA A 42 11.47 -7.14 17.08
CA ALA A 42 12.21 -6.47 16.01
C ALA A 42 13.52 -5.81 16.52
N PHE A 43 13.51 -5.30 17.75
CA PHE A 43 14.70 -4.67 18.36
C PHE A 43 15.90 -5.62 18.49
N ILE A 44 15.66 -6.93 18.62
CA ILE A 44 16.75 -7.94 18.72
C ILE A 44 17.44 -8.19 17.37
N ARG A 45 16.80 -7.88 16.23
CA ARG A 45 17.31 -8.25 14.90
C ARG A 45 17.97 -7.10 14.11
N GLY A 46 17.92 -5.86 14.62
CA GLY A 46 18.63 -4.68 14.08
C GLY A 46 18.13 -4.19 12.72
N ASP A 47 18.58 -2.99 12.31
CA ASP A 47 18.12 -2.27 11.11
C ASP A 47 18.22 -3.12 9.83
N LYS A 48 19.27 -3.93 9.71
CA LYS A 48 19.47 -4.83 8.57
C LYS A 48 18.32 -5.83 8.41
N PHE A 49 17.81 -6.37 9.51
CA PHE A 49 16.71 -7.34 9.45
C PHE A 49 15.42 -6.70 8.99
N ILE A 50 15.12 -5.48 9.47
CA ILE A 50 13.93 -4.71 9.05
C ILE A 50 14.03 -4.45 7.55
N HIS A 51 15.15 -3.88 7.11
CA HIS A 51 15.43 -3.63 5.70
C HIS A 51 15.25 -4.87 4.81
N ASP A 52 15.90 -6.00 5.16
CA ASP A 52 15.86 -7.21 4.34
C ASP A 52 14.46 -7.83 4.28
N ARG A 53 13.73 -7.81 5.40
CA ARG A 53 12.35 -8.31 5.49
C ARG A 53 11.43 -7.46 4.61
N ASP A 54 11.53 -6.14 4.72
CA ASP A 54 10.62 -5.22 4.04
C ASP A 54 10.87 -5.25 2.51
N LEU A 55 12.14 -5.32 2.08
CA LEU A 55 12.46 -5.56 0.67
C LEU A 55 12.01 -6.95 0.17
N ALA A 56 12.06 -7.99 1.01
CA ALA A 56 11.57 -9.31 0.62
C ALA A 56 10.06 -9.32 0.42
N TRP A 57 9.30 -8.57 1.22
CA TRP A 57 7.86 -8.37 1.05
C TRP A 57 7.55 -7.52 -0.17
N LEU A 58 8.26 -6.41 -0.37
CA LEU A 58 8.13 -5.57 -1.55
C LEU A 58 8.35 -6.39 -2.84
N ASN A 59 9.35 -7.29 -2.83
CA ASN A 59 9.63 -8.17 -3.95
C ASN A 59 8.51 -9.19 -4.21
N GLN A 60 7.81 -9.66 -3.17
CA GLN A 60 6.69 -10.60 -3.28
C GLN A 60 5.35 -9.93 -3.64
N ALA A 61 5.21 -8.62 -3.43
CA ALA A 61 3.99 -7.89 -3.69
C ALA A 61 3.66 -7.83 -5.18
N ASP A 62 2.37 -7.91 -5.51
CA ASP A 62 1.87 -7.65 -6.87
C ASP A 62 1.62 -6.14 -7.04
N VAL A 63 1.11 -5.51 -5.98
CA VAL A 63 0.78 -4.09 -5.91
C VAL A 63 1.35 -3.47 -4.65
N VAL A 64 1.86 -2.25 -4.77
CA VAL A 64 2.30 -1.40 -3.67
C VAL A 64 1.35 -0.23 -3.54
N VAL A 65 0.71 -0.05 -2.39
CA VAL A 65 -0.10 1.14 -2.09
C VAL A 65 0.64 1.98 -1.06
N ALA A 66 0.70 3.30 -1.27
CA ALA A 66 1.49 4.21 -0.46
C ALA A 66 0.68 5.43 -0.05
N GLU A 67 0.53 5.68 1.25
CA GLU A 67 0.07 6.99 1.74
C GLU A 67 1.29 7.95 1.73
N VAL A 68 1.20 9.04 0.95
CA VAL A 68 2.34 9.94 0.67
C VAL A 68 2.08 11.39 1.05
N THR A 69 1.07 11.66 1.89
CA THR A 69 0.81 12.99 2.44
C THR A 69 1.96 13.47 3.31
N GLN A 70 2.47 12.58 4.18
CA GLN A 70 3.62 12.87 5.02
C GLN A 70 4.91 12.40 4.33
N PRO A 71 5.91 13.28 4.10
CA PRO A 71 7.20 12.85 3.57
C PRO A 71 7.87 11.84 4.51
N SER A 72 8.27 10.68 3.97
CA SER A 72 9.05 9.66 4.68
C SER A 72 10.21 9.18 3.80
N LEU A 73 11.41 9.07 4.41
CA LEU A 73 12.60 8.53 3.74
C LEU A 73 12.45 7.03 3.46
N GLY A 74 11.86 6.27 4.38
CA GLY A 74 11.57 4.85 4.22
C GLY A 74 10.60 4.60 3.07
N VAL A 75 9.47 5.31 3.06
CA VAL A 75 8.47 5.24 1.97
C VAL A 75 9.10 5.62 0.63
N GLY A 76 9.88 6.70 0.58
CA GLY A 76 10.59 7.11 -0.64
C GLY A 76 11.60 6.07 -1.13
N TYR A 77 12.31 5.41 -0.21
CA TYR A 77 13.24 4.33 -0.52
C TYR A 77 12.51 3.12 -1.12
N GLU A 78 11.41 2.68 -0.50
CA GLU A 78 10.59 1.56 -0.97
C GLU A 78 9.94 1.84 -2.33
N LEU A 79 9.42 3.05 -2.55
CA LEU A 79 8.87 3.47 -3.84
C LEU A 79 9.93 3.41 -4.95
N GLY A 80 11.16 3.85 -4.68
CA GLY A 80 12.27 3.75 -5.62
C GLY A 80 12.58 2.31 -6.02
N HIS A 81 12.57 1.38 -5.05
CA HIS A 81 12.73 -0.04 -5.32
C HIS A 81 11.54 -0.63 -6.09
N ALA A 82 10.30 -0.27 -5.73
CA ALA A 82 9.10 -0.73 -6.40
C ALA A 82 9.12 -0.36 -7.89
N VAL A 83 9.50 0.89 -8.21
CA VAL A 83 9.67 1.36 -9.59
C VAL A 83 10.77 0.58 -10.32
N ALA A 84 11.94 0.36 -9.69
CA ALA A 84 13.03 -0.41 -10.28
C ALA A 84 12.64 -1.87 -10.55
N MET A 85 11.81 -2.45 -9.69
CA MET A 85 11.24 -3.80 -9.83
C MET A 85 10.05 -3.87 -10.81
N LYS A 86 9.62 -2.74 -11.40
CA LYS A 86 8.43 -2.62 -12.26
C LYS A 86 7.14 -3.12 -11.58
N LYS A 87 7.02 -2.91 -10.27
CA LYS A 87 5.79 -3.19 -9.53
C LYS A 87 4.74 -2.15 -9.89
N THR A 88 3.47 -2.55 -9.79
CA THR A 88 2.37 -1.59 -9.89
C THR A 88 2.25 -0.85 -8.56
N VAL A 89 2.23 0.48 -8.62
CA VAL A 89 2.24 1.37 -7.46
C VAL A 89 1.02 2.30 -7.50
N LEU A 90 0.32 2.42 -6.38
CA LEU A 90 -0.74 3.41 -6.15
C LEU A 90 -0.35 4.30 -4.96
N CYS A 91 -0.05 5.56 -5.22
CA CYS A 91 0.16 6.57 -4.18
C CYS A 91 -1.16 7.31 -3.87
N LEU A 92 -1.41 7.55 -2.59
CA LEU A 92 -2.57 8.28 -2.07
C LEU A 92 -2.08 9.56 -1.39
N PHE A 93 -2.65 10.71 -1.77
CA PHE A 93 -2.25 12.00 -1.23
C PHE A 93 -3.44 12.84 -0.78
N CYS A 94 -3.45 13.28 0.47
CA CYS A 94 -4.45 14.18 1.03
C CYS A 94 -4.21 15.60 0.51
N SER A 95 -5.01 16.02 -0.47
CA SER A 95 -4.92 17.34 -1.09
C SER A 95 -5.31 18.50 -0.17
N THR A 96 -6.09 18.21 0.88
CA THR A 96 -6.54 19.17 1.92
C THR A 96 -5.56 19.29 3.08
N SER A 97 -4.48 18.49 3.12
CA SER A 97 -3.47 18.50 4.19
C SER A 97 -2.67 19.81 4.33
N GLY A 98 -2.77 20.72 3.35
CA GLY A 98 -1.95 21.93 3.26
C GLY A 98 -0.49 21.67 2.87
N ARG A 99 -0.14 20.41 2.57
CA ARG A 99 1.19 20.02 2.10
C ARG A 99 1.24 20.01 0.57
N VAL A 100 2.45 19.99 0.04
CA VAL A 100 2.70 19.78 -1.39
C VAL A 100 3.39 18.44 -1.53
N LEU A 101 2.81 17.54 -2.34
CA LEU A 101 3.43 16.26 -2.66
C LEU A 101 4.80 16.46 -3.32
N SER A 102 5.77 15.62 -2.97
CA SER A 102 7.10 15.61 -3.58
C SER A 102 7.01 15.61 -5.11
N ALA A 103 7.74 16.52 -5.77
CA ALA A 103 7.80 16.59 -7.23
C ALA A 103 8.36 15.28 -7.85
N MET A 104 9.22 14.56 -7.12
CA MET A 104 9.74 13.26 -7.55
C MET A 104 8.64 12.19 -7.59
N VAL A 105 7.75 12.17 -6.60
CA VAL A 105 6.63 11.21 -6.54
C VAL A 105 5.56 11.60 -7.54
N ARG A 106 5.14 12.88 -7.56
CA ARG A 106 4.12 13.37 -8.50
C ARG A 106 4.57 13.26 -9.95
N GLY A 107 5.86 13.48 -10.23
CA GLY A 107 6.43 13.35 -11.58
C GLY A 107 6.68 11.90 -12.03
N ALA A 108 6.56 10.91 -11.13
CA ALA A 108 6.66 9.50 -11.48
C ALA A 108 5.34 8.91 -12.01
N GLU A 109 4.21 9.60 -11.80
CA GLU A 109 2.91 9.24 -12.39
C GLU A 109 3.03 9.08 -13.91
N ASN A 110 2.60 7.91 -14.40
CA ASN A 110 2.73 7.55 -15.81
C ASN A 110 1.47 6.97 -16.44
N GLY A 111 0.37 6.88 -15.68
CA GLY A 111 -0.92 6.37 -16.15
C GLY A 111 -0.97 4.86 -16.36
N ASP A 112 0.07 4.13 -15.99
CA ASP A 112 0.20 2.68 -16.17
C ASP A 112 0.52 2.01 -14.83
N HIS A 113 1.80 1.82 -14.52
CA HIS A 113 2.24 1.08 -13.33
C HIS A 113 2.60 1.98 -12.16
N PHE A 114 2.57 3.31 -12.30
CA PHE A 114 2.74 4.23 -11.17
C PHE A 114 1.63 5.27 -11.21
N LEU A 115 0.69 5.15 -10.27
CA LEU A 115 -0.45 6.04 -10.13
C LEU A 115 -0.35 6.87 -8.85
N VAL A 116 -0.88 8.08 -8.90
CA VAL A 116 -1.06 9.02 -7.81
C VAL A 116 -2.53 9.43 -7.81
N ARG A 117 -3.19 9.27 -6.68
CA ARG A 117 -4.59 9.68 -6.48
C ARG A 117 -4.66 10.62 -5.30
N ASP A 118 -5.22 11.79 -5.57
CA ASP A 118 -5.47 12.79 -4.55
C ASP A 118 -6.84 12.48 -3.89
N TYR A 119 -6.91 12.56 -2.56
CA TYR A 119 -8.15 12.48 -1.79
C TYR A 119 -8.31 13.72 -0.91
N GLN A 120 -9.53 13.98 -0.43
CA GLN A 120 -9.82 15.10 0.47
C GLN A 120 -10.20 14.63 1.88
N GLU A 121 -11.01 13.58 1.95
CA GLU A 121 -11.52 12.98 3.18
C GLU A 121 -11.16 11.49 3.21
N GLU A 122 -10.96 10.91 4.40
CA GLU A 122 -10.53 9.51 4.54
C GLU A 122 -11.53 8.51 3.93
N GLU A 123 -12.81 8.84 3.92
CA GLU A 123 -13.87 8.02 3.33
C GLU A 123 -13.71 7.84 1.81
N GLU A 124 -13.03 8.75 1.12
CA GLU A 124 -12.77 8.64 -0.31
C GLU A 124 -11.76 7.53 -0.63
N ILE A 125 -10.90 7.17 0.33
CA ILE A 125 -9.82 6.22 0.07
C ILE A 125 -10.37 4.83 -0.24
N GLU A 126 -11.39 4.38 0.50
CA GLU A 126 -12.03 3.08 0.24
C GLU A 126 -12.55 3.00 -1.20
N LYS A 127 -13.15 4.09 -1.69
CA LYS A 127 -13.65 4.19 -3.06
C LYS A 127 -12.51 4.18 -4.09
N ILE A 128 -11.43 4.93 -3.84
CA ILE A 128 -10.24 4.94 -4.72
C ILE A 128 -9.64 3.53 -4.84
N LEU A 129 -9.53 2.81 -3.73
CA LEU A 129 -9.01 1.45 -3.70
C LEU A 129 -9.94 0.49 -4.46
N GLU A 130 -11.25 0.56 -4.23
CA GLU A 130 -12.23 -0.27 -4.94
C GLU A 130 -12.17 -0.04 -6.46
N GLU A 131 -12.17 1.21 -6.90
CA GLU A 131 -12.05 1.58 -8.31
C GLU A 131 -10.73 1.08 -8.92
N TYR A 132 -9.62 1.24 -8.20
CA TYR A 132 -8.30 0.79 -8.64
C TYR A 132 -8.25 -0.73 -8.83
N PHE A 133 -8.65 -1.50 -7.81
CA PHE A 133 -8.60 -2.96 -7.88
C PHE A 133 -9.60 -3.54 -8.87
N THR A 134 -10.79 -2.92 -9.01
CA THR A 134 -11.79 -3.36 -10.02
C THR A 134 -11.30 -3.13 -11.44
N SER A 135 -10.64 -2.00 -11.70
CA SER A 135 -10.14 -1.65 -13.04
C SER A 135 -8.88 -2.41 -13.44
N HIS A 136 -7.96 -2.64 -12.51
CA HIS A 136 -6.65 -3.25 -12.80
C HIS A 136 -6.63 -4.77 -12.57
N PHE A 137 -7.56 -5.31 -11.77
CA PHE A 137 -7.64 -6.73 -11.44
C PHE A 137 -9.08 -7.28 -11.53
N PRO A 138 -9.72 -7.24 -12.73
CA PRO A 138 -11.13 -7.59 -12.91
C PRO A 138 -11.47 -9.07 -12.60
N THR A 139 -10.48 -9.96 -12.54
CA THR A 139 -10.68 -11.39 -12.28
C THR A 139 -11.00 -11.72 -10.81
N VAL A 140 -10.96 -10.75 -9.89
CA VAL A 140 -11.13 -10.99 -8.45
C VAL A 140 -12.61 -11.15 -8.02
N LEU A 141 -13.61 -10.79 -8.84
CA LEU A 141 -15.03 -10.80 -8.42
C LEU A 141 -15.94 -11.85 -9.09
N HIS A 142 -15.44 -12.71 -9.98
CA HIS A 142 -16.31 -13.63 -10.73
C HIS A 142 -16.42 -15.06 -10.15
N HIS A 143 -16.31 -15.22 -8.83
CA HIS A 143 -16.66 -16.50 -8.18
C HIS A 143 -17.38 -16.27 -6.86
N SER A 144 -18.70 -16.03 -6.94
CA SER A 144 -19.70 -16.57 -6.01
C SER A 144 -21.10 -16.15 -6.45
N GLN A 145 -21.61 -16.65 -7.58
CA GLN A 145 -23.03 -17.01 -7.78
C GLN A 145 -23.14 -17.83 -9.07
N VAL A 146 -23.35 -19.14 -8.95
CA VAL A 146 -24.40 -19.95 -9.62
C VAL A 146 -24.19 -21.41 -9.18
N SER A 147 -25.01 -21.87 -8.24
CA SER A 147 -25.71 -23.17 -8.30
C SER A 147 -26.66 -23.29 -7.12
N ALA A 148 -27.77 -22.57 -7.18
CA ALA A 148 -29.00 -22.96 -6.53
C ALA A 148 -29.97 -23.40 -7.63
N SER A 149 -30.39 -24.67 -7.53
CA SER A 149 -31.55 -25.29 -8.20
C SER A 149 -31.43 -25.54 -9.72
N VAL A 150 -31.35 -26.81 -10.13
CA VAL A 150 -32.49 -27.72 -10.38
C VAL A 150 -32.06 -29.15 -10.04
#